data_AF-A0A935JQ09-F1
#
_entry.id   AF-A0A935JQ09-F1
#
_cell.length_a   1.000
_cell.length_b   1.000
_cell.length_c   1.000
_cell.angle_alpha   90.00
_cell.angle_beta   90.00
_cell.angle_gamma   90.00
#
_symmetry.space_group_name_H-M   'P 1'
#
loop_
_entity.id
_entity.type
_entity.pdbx_description
1 polymer ?
#
loop_
_entity_poly.entity_id
_entity_poly.type
_entity_poly.pdbx_seq_one_letter_code
_entity_poly.pdbx_strand_id
1 'polypeptide(L)'
;MVSSKMTGFFKNEDCPSSNELLEYQNGDLPRSRGSEIGRHLRSCDFCEAEVEFYSSYPQGSDDNVAVTAEIPAPLYELAEALLKNRHGDPSSLNTLLKEKTGVVIDKI
;
A
#
# COMPACT_ATOMS: atom_id res chain seq x y z
N MET A 1 33.39 4.22 -13.70
CA MET A 1 31.95 4.49 -13.53
C MET A 1 31.40 3.34 -12.69
N VAL A 2 31.06 3.61 -11.43
CA VAL A 2 30.53 2.59 -10.51
C VAL A 2 29.07 2.39 -10.89
N SER A 3 28.76 1.28 -11.55
CA SER A 3 27.38 0.82 -11.70
C SER A 3 26.90 0.48 -10.30
N SER A 4 26.13 1.37 -9.68
CA SER A 4 25.39 1.05 -8.46
C SER A 4 24.57 -0.19 -8.76
N LYS A 5 25.01 -1.34 -8.27
CA LYS A 5 24.14 -2.49 -8.09
C LYS A 5 22.98 -1.94 -7.26
N MET A 6 21.81 -1.78 -7.86
CA MET A 6 20.57 -1.80 -7.11
C MET A 6 20.56 -3.19 -6.45
N THR A 7 21.17 -3.31 -5.27
CA THR A 7 20.92 -4.41 -4.35
C THR A 7 19.45 -4.25 -4.03
N GLY A 8 18.67 -5.04 -4.75
CA GLY A 8 17.31 -4.68 -5.07
C GLY A 8 16.45 -4.61 -3.83
N PHE A 9 15.85 -3.45 -3.59
CA PHE A 9 14.78 -3.28 -2.63
C PHE A 9 13.52 -3.98 -3.18
N PHE A 10 13.54 -5.30 -3.18
CA PHE A 10 12.49 -6.14 -3.72
C PHE A 10 12.14 -7.24 -2.73
N LYS A 11 10.84 -7.51 -2.63
CA LYS A 11 10.31 -8.62 -1.86
C LYS A 11 10.58 -9.93 -2.60
N ASN A 12 11.19 -10.89 -1.92
CA ASN A 12 11.44 -12.24 -2.44
C ASN A 12 10.40 -13.22 -1.89
N GLU A 13 10.35 -14.43 -2.46
CA GLU A 13 9.44 -15.50 -1.99
C GLU A 13 9.72 -15.93 -0.54
N ASP A 14 10.96 -15.76 -0.07
CA ASP A 14 11.38 -16.02 1.31
C ASP A 14 11.05 -14.87 2.29
N CYS A 15 10.51 -13.75 1.80
CA CYS A 15 10.17 -12.63 2.67
C CYS A 15 8.97 -12.97 3.57
N PRO A 16 9.05 -12.69 4.89
CA PRO A 16 7.91 -12.87 5.78
C PRO A 16 6.73 -12.00 5.33
N SER A 17 5.54 -12.43 5.73
CA SER A 17 4.35 -11.61 5.52
C SER A 17 4.41 -10.34 6.36
N SER A 18 3.76 -9.27 5.90
CA SER A 18 3.71 -8.00 6.62
C SER A 18 3.05 -8.16 8.01
N ASN A 19 2.10 -9.09 8.14
CA ASN A 19 1.51 -9.41 9.44
C ASN A 19 2.53 -10.07 10.39
N GLU A 20 3.36 -11.00 9.90
CA GLU A 20 4.41 -11.60 10.73
C GLU A 20 5.48 -10.59 11.16
N LEU A 21 5.80 -9.58 10.34
CA LEU A 21 6.72 -8.51 10.74
C LEU A 21 6.12 -7.62 11.84
N LEU A 22 4.81 -7.36 11.78
CA LEU A 22 4.08 -6.66 12.84
C LEU A 22 4.03 -7.49 14.13
N GLU A 23 3.72 -8.78 14.04
CA GLU A 23 3.71 -9.70 15.19
C GLU A 23 5.12 -9.87 15.78
N TYR A 24 6.18 -9.84 14.95
CA TYR A 24 7.58 -9.84 15.38
C TYR A 24 7.90 -8.60 16.21
N GLN A 25 7.46 -7.43 15.76
CA GLN A 25 7.65 -6.18 16.49
C GLN A 25 6.84 -6.12 17.79
N ASN A 26 5.60 -6.61 17.75
CA ASN A 26 4.72 -6.66 18.91
C ASN A 26 5.14 -7.72 19.94
N GLY A 27 6.09 -8.60 19.58
CA GLY A 27 6.55 -9.70 20.43
C GLY A 27 5.54 -10.83 20.58
N ASP A 28 4.54 -10.90 19.70
CA ASP A 28 3.46 -11.89 19.72
C ASP A 28 3.85 -13.19 18.98
N LEU A 29 5.01 -13.21 18.31
CA LEU A 29 5.51 -14.39 17.63
C LEU A 29 6.20 -15.41 18.56
N PRO A 30 6.05 -16.72 18.29
CA PRO A 30 6.82 -17.74 18.97
C PRO A 30 8.32 -17.57 18.71
N ARG A 31 9.13 -17.83 19.73
CA ARG A 31 10.60 -17.60 19.74
C ARG A 31 11.35 -18.24 18.56
N SER A 32 10.88 -19.39 18.07
CA SER A 32 11.43 -20.03 16.86
C SER A 32 11.26 -19.14 15.64
N ARG A 33 10.03 -18.68 15.39
CA ARG A 33 9.69 -17.86 14.23
C ARG A 33 10.31 -16.47 14.30
N GLY A 34 10.35 -15.88 15.49
CA GLY A 34 11.05 -14.60 15.70
C GLY A 34 12.55 -14.69 15.43
N SER A 35 13.19 -15.82 15.72
CA SER A 35 14.62 -16.02 15.39
C SER A 35 14.85 -16.16 13.88
N GLU A 36 13.92 -16.83 13.17
CA GLU A 36 13.96 -16.96 11.70
C GLU A 36 13.80 -15.60 11.02
N ILE A 37 12.82 -14.79 11.46
CA ILE A 37 12.59 -13.43 10.95
C ILE A 37 13.78 -12.53 11.27
N GLY A 38 14.31 -12.58 12.50
CA GLY A 38 15.51 -11.82 12.87
C GLY A 38 16.74 -12.18 12.03
N ARG A 39 16.84 -13.43 11.55
CA ARG A 39 17.87 -13.83 10.58
C ARG A 39 17.58 -13.27 9.19
N HIS A 40 16.32 -13.31 8.75
CA HIS A 40 15.90 -12.77 7.45
C HIS A 40 16.14 -11.26 7.34
N LEU A 41 15.82 -10.49 8.38
CA LEU A 41 16.00 -9.03 8.42
C LEU A 41 17.46 -8.62 8.19
N ARG A 42 18.43 -9.40 8.67
CA ARG A 42 19.86 -9.15 8.44
C ARG A 42 20.33 -9.37 6.99
N SER A 43 19.50 -10.02 6.19
CA SER A 43 19.81 -10.38 4.79
C SER A 43 18.89 -9.70 3.78
N CYS A 44 17.87 -8.97 4.24
CA CYS A 44 16.84 -8.37 3.41
C CYS A 44 16.58 -6.93 3.83
N ASP A 45 17.22 -6.00 3.10
CA ASP A 45 17.06 -4.55 3.28
C ASP A 45 15.58 -4.10 3.16
N PHE A 46 14.77 -4.84 2.39
CA PHE A 46 13.33 -4.56 2.25
C PHE A 46 12.57 -4.78 3.56
N CYS A 47 12.69 -5.96 4.16
CA CYS A 47 11.98 -6.30 5.38
C CYS A 47 12.55 -5.55 6.59
N GLU A 48 13.85 -5.23 6.59
CA GLU A 48 14.44 -4.35 7.61
C GLU A 48 13.79 -2.97 7.59
N ALA A 49 13.68 -2.35 6.41
CA ALA A 49 13.01 -1.06 6.26
C ALA A 49 11.51 -1.13 6.59
N GLU A 50 10.83 -2.25 6.27
CA GLU A 50 9.42 -2.44 6.61
C GLU A 50 9.20 -2.51 8.12
N VAL A 51 10.10 -3.16 8.88
CA VAL A 51 10.05 -3.17 10.36
C VAL A 51 10.35 -1.79 10.94
N GLU A 52 11.32 -1.06 10.39
CA GLU A 52 11.60 0.32 10.79
C GLU A 52 10.40 1.24 10.54
N PHE A 53 9.70 1.04 9.42
CA PHE A 53 8.46 1.75 9.11
C PHE A 53 7.39 1.51 10.17
N TYR A 54 7.15 0.26 10.56
CA TYR A 54 6.18 -0.05 11.62
C TYR A 54 6.61 0.44 13.01
N SER A 55 7.91 0.59 13.27
CA SER A 55 8.41 1.24 14.49
C SER A 55 8.11 2.74 14.52
N SER A 56 8.15 3.38 13.36
CA SER A 56 7.86 4.82 13.20
C SER A 56 6.36 5.11 13.19
N TYR A 57 5.56 4.16 12.71
CA TYR A 57 4.11 4.27 12.57
C TYR A 57 3.40 3.06 13.22
N PRO A 58 3.32 3.03 14.57
CA PRO A 58 2.69 1.93 15.29
C PRO A 58 1.22 1.80 14.87
N GLN A 59 0.87 0.66 14.27
CA GLN A 59 -0.47 0.36 13.75
C GLN A 59 -1.53 0.11 14.84
N GLY A 60 -1.23 0.44 16.10
CA GLY A 60 -2.05 0.12 17.28
C GLY A 60 -2.28 1.27 18.25
N SER A 61 -1.85 2.50 17.93
CA SER A 61 -2.38 3.66 18.65
C SER A 61 -3.79 3.93 18.13
N ASP A 62 -4.79 3.64 18.96
CA ASP A 62 -6.22 4.04 18.83
C ASP A 62 -6.44 5.53 18.51
N ASP A 63 -5.37 6.34 18.44
CA ASP A 63 -5.38 7.73 17.97
C ASP A 63 -5.59 7.86 16.45
N ASN A 64 -5.41 6.79 15.67
CA ASN A 64 -6.08 6.66 14.37
C ASN A 64 -7.48 6.10 14.64
N VAL A 65 -8.31 6.89 15.31
CA VAL A 65 -9.74 6.88 15.02
C VAL A 65 -9.76 6.95 13.50
N ALA A 66 -10.17 5.85 12.85
CA ALA A 66 -10.58 5.90 11.47
C ALA A 66 -11.70 6.92 11.48
N VAL A 67 -11.35 8.20 11.31
CA VAL A 67 -12.28 9.22 10.90
C VAL A 67 -12.74 8.60 9.61
N THR A 68 -13.93 8.03 9.66
CA THR A 68 -14.68 7.64 8.49
C THR A 68 -14.93 8.97 7.80
N ALA A 69 -13.91 9.46 7.12
CA ALA A 69 -13.95 10.65 6.33
C ALA A 69 -14.95 10.26 5.26
N GLU A 70 -16.16 10.83 5.38
CA GLU A 70 -17.19 10.61 4.38
C GLU A 70 -16.56 10.89 3.03
N ILE A 71 -16.71 9.93 2.11
CA ILE A 71 -16.16 10.06 0.77
C ILE A 71 -16.66 11.42 0.24
N PRO A 72 -15.76 12.36 -0.11
CA PRO A 72 -16.18 13.67 -0.57
C PRO A 72 -17.24 13.54 -1.66
N ALA A 73 -18.33 14.31 -1.56
CA ALA A 73 -19.48 14.17 -2.45
C ALA A 73 -19.12 14.08 -3.95
N PRO A 74 -18.13 14.84 -4.49
CA PRO A 74 -17.72 14.70 -5.88
C PRO A 74 -17.15 13.31 -6.23
N LEU A 75 -16.41 12.69 -5.31
CA LEU A 75 -15.84 11.35 -5.48
C LEU A 75 -16.91 10.27 -5.32
N TYR A 76 -17.86 10.49 -4.42
CA TYR A 76 -18.99 9.59 -4.24
C TYR A 76 -19.89 9.55 -5.48
N GLU A 77 -20.26 10.72 -6.03
CA GLU A 77 -21.01 10.83 -7.29
C GLU A 77 -20.31 10.15 -8.47
N LEU A 78 -18.98 10.32 -8.57
CA LEU A 78 -18.18 9.68 -9.61
C LEU A 78 -18.21 8.16 -9.47
N ALA A 79 -17.97 7.64 -8.27
CA ALA A 79 -17.99 6.22 -8.00
C ALA A 79 -19.37 5.61 -8.33
N GLU A 80 -20.46 6.29 -7.96
CA GLU A 80 -21.81 5.86 -8.34
C GLU A 80 -22.01 5.83 -9.86
N ALA A 81 -21.57 6.85 -10.60
CA ALA A 81 -21.71 6.90 -12.06
C ALA A 81 -20.97 5.75 -12.76
N LEU A 82 -19.78 5.40 -12.27
CA LEU A 82 -19.00 4.28 -12.80
C LEU A 82 -19.62 2.92 -12.48
N LEU A 83 -20.06 2.73 -11.23
CA LEU A 83 -20.60 1.45 -10.78
C LEU A 83 -22.02 1.16 -11.29
N LYS A 84 -22.84 2.20 -11.51
CA LYS A 84 -24.17 2.08 -12.13
C LYS A 84 -24.06 1.62 -13.59
N ASN A 85 -22.99 2.00 -14.30
CA ASN A 85 -22.69 1.55 -15.65
C ASN A 85 -21.82 0.28 -15.62
N ARG A 86 -22.37 -0.79 -15.03
CA ARG A 86 -21.70 -2.03 -14.59
C ARG A 86 -20.98 -2.87 -15.68
N HIS A 87 -20.61 -2.30 -16.83
CA HIS A 87 -19.74 -2.86 -17.88
C HIS A 87 -19.06 -1.78 -18.77
N GLY A 88 -18.85 -0.55 -18.27
CA GLY A 88 -18.29 0.54 -19.05
C GLY A 88 -16.76 0.53 -19.07
N ASP A 89 -16.21 0.20 -20.24
CA ASP A 89 -14.85 0.47 -20.70
C ASP A 89 -14.15 1.66 -19.98
N PRO A 90 -12.84 1.61 -19.68
CA PRO A 90 -12.11 2.73 -19.04
C PRO A 90 -12.24 4.08 -19.78
N SER A 91 -12.68 4.09 -21.04
CA SER A 91 -13.02 5.32 -21.77
C SER A 91 -14.29 6.01 -21.27
N SER A 92 -15.18 5.32 -20.54
CA SER A 92 -16.38 5.92 -19.93
C SER A 92 -16.02 7.01 -18.91
N LEU A 93 -14.90 6.87 -18.21
CA LEU A 93 -14.33 7.92 -17.35
C LEU A 93 -13.95 9.16 -18.17
N ASN A 94 -13.26 8.97 -19.29
CA ASN A 94 -12.86 10.06 -20.17
C ASN A 94 -14.07 10.79 -20.77
N THR A 95 -15.13 10.05 -21.13
CA THR A 95 -16.38 10.64 -21.63
C THR A 95 -17.07 11.49 -20.56
N LEU A 96 -17.20 11.00 -19.32
CA LEU A 96 -17.80 11.76 -18.20
C LEU A 96 -17.01 13.02 -17.85
N LEU A 97 -15.67 12.97 -17.88
CA LEU A 97 -14.82 14.13 -17.65
C LEU A 97 -14.97 15.17 -18.77
N LYS A 98 -15.07 14.72 -20.02
CA LYS A 98 -15.29 15.59 -21.19
C LYS A 98 -16.64 16.30 -21.12
N GLU A 99 -17.70 15.64 -20.66
CA GLU A 99 -19.03 16.22 -20.51
C GLU A 99 -19.13 17.25 -19.37
N LYS A 100 -18.47 16.99 -18.22
CA LYS A 100 -18.64 17.82 -17.01
C LYS A 100 -17.61 18.95 -16.90
N THR A 101 -16.48 18.88 -17.60
CA THR A 101 -15.38 19.87 -17.45
C THR A 101 -14.85 20.48 -18.75
N GLY A 102 -15.18 19.94 -19.93
CA GLY A 102 -14.54 20.40 -21.17
C GLY A 102 -13.01 20.23 -21.21
N VAL A 103 -12.44 19.52 -20.21
CA VAL A 103 -11.00 19.26 -20.11
C VAL A 103 -10.70 18.00 -20.92
N VAL A 104 -9.96 18.18 -22.01
CA VAL A 104 -9.38 17.10 -22.80
C VAL A 104 -8.10 16.65 -22.09
N ILE A 105 -8.09 15.43 -21.56
CA ILE A 105 -6.88 14.83 -21.03
C ILE A 105 -6.15 14.22 -22.23
N ASP A 106 -5.14 14.93 -22.73
CA ASP A 106 -4.27 14.42 -23.79
C ASP A 106 -3.44 13.25 -23.25
N LYS A 107 -3.39 12.21 -24.07
CA LYS A 107 -2.79 10.90 -23.75
C LYS A 107 -1.27 11.07 -23.72
N ILE A 108 -0.64 10.92 -22.55
CA ILE A 108 0.82 10.78 -22.42
C ILE A 108 1.21 9.35 -22.78
#